data_AF-A0A9J7DX40-F1
#
_entry.id   AF-A0A9J7DX40-F1
#
_cell.length_a   1.000
_cell.length_b   1.000
_cell.length_c   1.000
_cell.angle_alpha   90.00
_cell.angle_beta   90.00
_cell.angle_gamma   90.00
#
_symmetry.space_group_name_H-M   'P 1'
#
loop_
_entity.id
_entity.type
_entity.pdbx_description
1 polymer ?
#
loop_
_entity_poly.entity_id
_entity_poly.type
_entity_poly.pdbx_seq_one_letter_code
_entity_poly.pdbx_strand_id
1 'polypeptide(L)'
;MDYSTTGAMRSPFSPRVRQSITGRRPISLSSAKKNQSKSMQSSGEPTGDVVYKTPVTTIETYGMPLPVMVTEALTFASGEVSVRLSACGWCWVVSGRRVIAWPRAASSTSAASTSTVARELSLPQTDLAHKADLVVLFYTAGAQMPSCIGVSPEGTVRYWPSVGQEGVYVDVSCELAGQECEKLGDYTPEGIVLATTTCTVVLLNPTEVGK
;
A
#
# COMPACT_ATOMS: atom_id res chain seq x y z
N MET A 1 38.65 37.06 -33.97
CA MET A 1 38.19 35.66 -34.21
C MET A 1 37.68 35.18 -32.88
N ASP A 2 36.40 35.42 -32.65
CA ASP A 2 35.68 35.09 -31.42
C ASP A 2 35.10 33.69 -31.56
N TYR A 3 35.20 32.86 -30.51
CA TYR A 3 34.32 31.70 -30.36
C TYR A 3 33.86 31.60 -28.92
N SER A 4 32.57 31.87 -28.75
CA SER A 4 31.82 31.84 -27.50
C SER A 4 31.36 30.41 -27.15
N THR A 5 31.74 29.96 -25.96
CA THR A 5 30.86 29.58 -24.82
C THR A 5 29.59 28.73 -25.05
N THR A 6 29.65 27.52 -24.47
CA THR A 6 28.60 26.72 -23.76
C THR A 6 27.39 26.16 -24.50
N GLY A 7 27.40 24.84 -24.71
CA GLY A 7 26.19 24.03 -24.84
C GLY A 7 25.70 23.56 -23.46
N ALA A 8 24.60 24.14 -22.98
CA ALA A 8 23.93 23.71 -21.75
C ALA A 8 23.12 22.43 -22.00
N MET A 9 23.42 21.37 -21.25
CA MET A 9 22.61 20.16 -21.15
C MET A 9 21.27 20.51 -20.49
N ARG A 10 20.15 20.22 -21.17
CA ARG A 10 18.80 20.36 -20.61
C ARG A 10 18.43 19.09 -19.83
N SER A 11 18.01 19.29 -18.59
CA SER A 11 17.51 18.26 -17.67
C SER A 11 16.22 17.58 -18.18
N PRO A 12 16.04 16.26 -17.98
CA PRO A 12 14.84 15.53 -18.40
C PRO A 12 13.60 15.77 -17.51
N PHE A 13 13.71 16.56 -16.43
CA PHE A 13 12.63 16.74 -15.44
C PHE A 13 11.90 18.10 -15.50
N SER A 14 11.82 18.76 -16.67
CA SER A 14 11.05 20.01 -16.80
C SER A 14 9.59 19.76 -17.24
N PRO A 15 8.57 20.26 -16.51
CA PRO A 15 7.17 20.11 -16.91
C PRO A 15 6.86 20.90 -18.19
N ARG A 16 6.30 20.22 -19.19
CA ARG A 16 5.99 20.78 -20.51
C ARG A 16 4.65 21.53 -20.48
N VAL A 17 4.67 22.85 -20.30
CA VAL A 17 3.50 23.71 -20.50
C VAL A 17 3.19 23.76 -22.01
N ARG A 18 2.09 23.12 -22.43
CA ARG A 18 1.65 23.11 -23.83
C ARG A 18 0.89 24.41 -24.12
N GLN A 19 1.56 25.36 -24.77
CA GLN A 19 0.92 26.58 -25.27
C GLN A 19 -0.06 26.25 -26.41
N SER A 20 -1.29 26.73 -26.28
CA SER A 20 -2.34 26.67 -27.30
C SER A 20 -2.09 27.74 -28.38
N ILE A 21 -1.80 27.32 -29.61
CA ILE A 21 -1.84 28.20 -30.78
C ILE A 21 -3.24 28.14 -31.39
N THR A 22 -3.90 29.29 -31.42
CA THR A 22 -5.17 29.54 -32.09
C THR A 22 -4.94 29.89 -33.57
N GLY A 23 -5.61 29.16 -34.46
CA GLY A 23 -6.29 29.74 -35.64
C GLY A 23 -5.55 29.74 -36.98
N ARG A 24 -6.01 28.88 -37.91
CA ARG A 24 -6.76 29.25 -39.14
C ARG A 24 -7.15 27.99 -39.94
N ARG A 25 -8.39 27.97 -40.46
CA ARG A 25 -9.04 26.88 -41.23
C ARG A 25 -8.46 26.73 -42.65
N PRO A 26 -8.70 25.60 -43.34
CA PRO A 26 -9.83 25.57 -44.28
C PRO A 26 -10.70 24.30 -44.25
N ILE A 27 -11.81 24.41 -44.97
CA ILE A 27 -12.98 23.55 -45.11
C ILE A 27 -12.72 22.41 -46.10
N SER A 28 -13.19 21.19 -45.82
CA SER A 28 -13.77 20.27 -46.82
C SER A 28 -14.38 19.03 -46.14
N LEU A 29 -15.49 18.56 -46.71
CA LEU A 29 -16.40 17.54 -46.21
C LEU A 29 -15.92 16.11 -46.53
N SER A 30 -16.24 15.14 -45.65
CA SER A 30 -17.06 13.96 -46.01
C SER A 30 -17.18 12.97 -44.84
N SER A 31 -18.31 12.29 -44.85
CA SER A 31 -18.94 11.47 -43.83
C SER A 31 -18.43 10.04 -43.75
N ALA A 32 -18.25 9.52 -42.53
CA ALA A 32 -18.43 8.11 -42.23
C ALA A 32 -18.80 7.93 -40.74
N LYS A 33 -20.10 7.82 -40.47
CA LYS A 33 -20.61 7.27 -39.21
C LYS A 33 -20.14 5.82 -39.11
N LYS A 34 -19.23 5.53 -38.20
CA LYS A 34 -18.99 4.16 -37.72
C LYS A 34 -19.51 4.08 -36.29
N ASN A 35 -20.70 3.50 -36.16
CA ASN A 35 -21.30 3.12 -34.88
C ASN A 35 -20.33 2.18 -34.16
N GLN A 36 -19.66 2.69 -33.12
CA GLN A 36 -19.02 1.83 -32.14
C GLN A 36 -19.98 1.68 -30.96
N SER A 37 -20.40 0.44 -30.76
CA SER A 37 -21.25 -0.03 -29.67
C SER A 37 -20.80 0.55 -28.32
N LYS A 38 -21.65 1.38 -27.71
CA LYS A 38 -21.56 1.72 -26.29
C LYS A 38 -21.90 0.48 -25.48
N SER A 39 -20.91 -0.35 -25.17
CA SER A 39 -21.03 -1.30 -24.07
C SER A 39 -21.06 -0.49 -22.77
N MET A 40 -22.03 -0.80 -21.92
CA MET A 40 -22.33 -0.17 -20.64
C MET A 40 -21.05 0.12 -19.83
N GLN A 41 -20.61 1.37 -19.80
CA GLN A 41 -19.70 1.84 -18.76
C GLN A 41 -20.56 2.10 -17.53
N SER A 42 -20.40 1.26 -16.50
CA SER A 42 -20.92 1.60 -15.19
C SER A 42 -20.21 2.85 -14.71
N SER A 43 -20.98 3.92 -14.56
CA SER A 43 -20.57 5.14 -13.87
C SER A 43 -20.09 4.79 -12.46
N GLY A 44 -18.80 4.97 -12.13
CA GLY A 44 -18.42 4.90 -10.72
C GLY A 44 -16.95 4.89 -10.31
N GLU A 45 -15.99 4.43 -11.10
CA GLU A 45 -14.58 4.39 -10.65
C GLU A 45 -13.61 4.80 -11.77
N PRO A 46 -12.52 5.54 -11.46
CA PRO A 46 -11.46 5.79 -12.41
C PRO A 46 -10.79 4.45 -12.76
N THR A 47 -11.14 3.89 -13.92
CA THR A 47 -10.43 2.73 -14.50
C THR A 47 -8.97 3.10 -14.70
N GLY A 48 -8.07 2.31 -14.11
CA GLY A 48 -6.64 2.51 -14.31
C GLY A 48 -6.18 2.13 -15.72
N ASP A 49 -4.87 2.19 -15.93
CA ASP A 49 -4.27 1.84 -17.20
C ASP A 49 -4.43 0.33 -17.45
N VAL A 50 -5.02 -0.02 -18.59
CA VAL A 50 -5.18 -1.42 -19.00
C VAL A 50 -3.81 -2.02 -19.31
N VAL A 51 -3.42 -3.01 -18.50
CA VAL A 51 -2.18 -3.77 -18.64
C VAL A 51 -2.37 -4.92 -19.61
N TYR A 52 -3.50 -5.61 -19.53
CA TYR A 52 -3.79 -6.78 -20.35
C TYR A 52 -5.30 -6.97 -20.53
N LYS A 53 -5.73 -7.49 -21.69
CA LYS A 53 -7.15 -7.67 -21.99
C LYS A 53 -7.41 -8.92 -22.81
N THR A 54 -8.34 -9.74 -22.34
CA THR A 54 -8.95 -10.88 -23.04
C THR A 54 -10.43 -10.59 -23.30
N PRO A 55 -11.15 -11.41 -24.09
CA PRO A 55 -12.59 -11.26 -24.27
C PRO A 55 -13.41 -11.33 -22.98
N VAL A 56 -12.87 -11.94 -21.92
CA VAL A 56 -13.58 -12.21 -20.65
C VAL A 56 -12.95 -11.52 -19.43
N THR A 57 -11.77 -10.93 -19.56
CA THR A 57 -11.03 -10.34 -18.43
C THR A 57 -10.22 -9.14 -18.87
N THR A 58 -10.22 -8.08 -18.06
CA THR A 58 -9.32 -6.94 -18.22
C THR A 58 -8.50 -6.83 -16.95
N ILE A 59 -7.18 -6.77 -17.09
CA ILE A 59 -6.24 -6.47 -16.01
C ILE A 59 -5.85 -5.01 -16.19
N GLU A 60 -6.11 -4.21 -15.18
CA GLU A 60 -5.82 -2.78 -15.14
C GLU A 60 -5.08 -2.42 -13.86
N THR A 61 -4.38 -1.29 -13.87
CA THR A 61 -3.87 -0.71 -12.63
C THR A 61 -5.05 -0.29 -11.75
N TYR A 62 -4.88 -0.34 -10.44
CA TYR A 62 -5.95 -0.04 -9.48
C TYR A 62 -5.51 1.01 -8.47
N GLY A 63 -6.39 1.98 -8.22
CA GLY A 63 -6.22 2.99 -7.19
C GLY A 63 -5.30 4.14 -7.58
N MET A 64 -4.90 4.90 -6.56
CA MET A 64 -3.98 6.02 -6.71
C MET A 64 -2.52 5.54 -6.81
N PRO A 65 -1.60 6.34 -7.39
CA PRO A 65 -0.17 6.02 -7.38
C PRO A 65 0.32 5.69 -5.97
N LEU A 66 1.20 4.68 -5.88
CA LEU A 66 1.75 4.25 -4.59
C LEU A 66 2.50 5.41 -3.91
N PRO A 67 2.46 5.50 -2.57
CA PRO A 67 3.26 6.46 -1.82
C PRO A 67 4.76 6.33 -2.15
N VAL A 68 5.49 7.44 -2.18
CA VAL A 68 6.94 7.45 -2.52
C VAL A 68 7.72 6.45 -1.68
N MET A 69 7.49 6.43 -0.36
CA MET A 69 8.12 5.49 0.57
C MET A 69 7.89 4.01 0.18
N VAL A 70 6.69 3.68 -0.31
CA VAL A 70 6.37 2.33 -0.80
C VAL A 70 7.14 2.06 -2.08
N THR A 71 7.15 3.00 -3.03
CA THR A 71 7.89 2.84 -4.29
C THR A 71 9.40 2.69 -4.08
N GLU A 72 9.99 3.43 -3.13
CA GLU A 72 11.39 3.32 -2.78
C GLU A 72 11.70 1.97 -2.15
N ALA A 73 10.86 1.51 -1.21
CA ALA A 73 11.03 0.20 -0.60
C ALA A 73 10.94 -0.95 -1.61
N LEU A 74 10.06 -0.85 -2.61
CA LEU A 74 9.97 -1.83 -3.69
C LEU A 74 11.15 -1.76 -4.66
N THR A 75 11.63 -0.55 -4.98
CA THR A 75 12.70 -0.34 -5.97
C THR A 75 14.08 -0.72 -5.41
N PHE A 76 14.32 -0.44 -4.13
CA PHE A 76 15.61 -0.67 -3.48
C PHE A 76 15.61 -1.88 -2.54
N ALA A 77 14.61 -2.77 -2.67
CA ALA A 77 14.57 -4.01 -1.91
C ALA A 77 15.81 -4.87 -2.22
N SER A 78 16.54 -5.26 -1.19
CA SER A 78 17.71 -6.15 -1.29
C SER A 78 17.40 -7.59 -0.85
N GLY A 79 16.14 -7.89 -0.51
CA GLY A 79 15.70 -9.19 0.00
C GLY A 79 14.22 -9.43 -0.28
N GLU A 80 13.62 -10.34 0.48
CA GLU A 80 12.21 -10.69 0.31
C GLU A 80 11.30 -9.51 0.65
N VAL A 81 10.29 -9.33 -0.19
CA VAL A 81 9.24 -8.33 -0.01
C VAL A 81 7.91 -9.03 -0.10
N SER A 82 7.04 -8.73 0.84
CA SER A 82 5.68 -9.25 0.89
C SER A 82 4.69 -8.12 1.16
N VAL A 83 3.46 -8.29 0.68
CA VAL A 83 2.42 -7.25 0.71
C VAL A 83 1.09 -7.86 1.08
N ARG A 84 0.26 -7.10 1.80
CA ARG A 84 -1.10 -7.48 2.17
C ARG A 84 -2.04 -6.28 2.10
N LEU A 85 -3.31 -6.61 1.88
CA LEU A 85 -4.43 -5.68 1.92
C LEU A 85 -5.31 -6.09 3.11
N SER A 86 -5.67 -5.16 3.98
CA SER A 86 -6.62 -5.41 5.08
C SER A 86 -8.03 -5.05 4.63
N ALA A 87 -8.99 -5.77 5.18
CA ALA A 87 -10.41 -5.44 5.11
C ALA A 87 -10.71 -4.03 5.64
N CYS A 88 -9.87 -3.48 6.53
CA CYS A 88 -10.06 -2.15 7.12
C CYS A 88 -9.73 -0.97 6.18
N GLY A 89 -9.40 -1.25 4.92
CA GLY A 89 -9.10 -0.22 3.92
C GLY A 89 -7.66 0.26 3.96
N TRP A 90 -6.76 -0.47 4.63
CA TRP A 90 -5.32 -0.20 4.63
C TRP A 90 -4.55 -1.30 3.90
N CYS A 91 -3.37 -0.95 3.43
CA CYS A 91 -2.41 -1.84 2.79
C CYS A 91 -1.08 -1.73 3.52
N TRP A 92 -0.26 -2.77 3.48
CA TRP A 92 1.11 -2.69 3.97
C TRP A 92 2.05 -3.56 3.15
N VAL A 93 3.29 -3.11 3.08
CA VAL A 93 4.42 -3.86 2.54
C VAL A 93 5.43 -4.10 3.65
N VAL A 94 6.00 -5.30 3.67
CA VAL A 94 7.12 -5.67 4.54
C VAL A 94 8.37 -5.78 3.69
N SER A 95 9.42 -5.06 4.10
CA SER A 95 10.74 -5.09 3.46
C SER A 95 11.81 -4.99 4.55
N GLY A 96 12.58 -6.07 4.73
CA GLY A 96 13.50 -6.20 5.86
C GLY A 96 12.75 -6.18 7.19
N ARG A 97 13.07 -5.22 8.08
CA ARG A 97 12.38 -5.04 9.37
C ARG A 97 11.36 -3.91 9.37
N ARG A 98 10.91 -3.47 8.20
CA ARG A 98 10.01 -2.33 8.06
C ARG A 98 8.64 -2.78 7.60
N VAL A 99 7.60 -2.32 8.30
CA VAL A 99 6.22 -2.31 7.79
C VAL A 99 5.96 -0.90 7.29
N ILE A 100 5.63 -0.76 6.02
CA ILE A 100 5.19 0.51 5.45
C ILE A 100 3.71 0.37 5.15
N ALA A 101 2.86 1.08 5.90
CA ALA A 101 1.40 1.01 5.83
C ALA A 101 0.80 2.29 5.24
N TRP A 102 -0.24 2.16 4.41
CA TRP A 102 -0.92 3.30 3.81
C TRP A 102 -2.42 2.99 3.58
N PRO A 103 -3.29 4.02 3.55
CA PRO A 103 -4.69 3.81 3.24
C PRO A 103 -4.84 3.44 1.75
N ARG A 104 -5.68 2.42 1.49
CA ARG A 104 -6.20 2.13 0.15
C ARG A 104 -7.08 3.32 -0.24
N ALA A 105 -6.82 3.90 -1.41
CA ALA A 105 -7.50 5.12 -1.86
C ALA A 105 -9.02 5.05 -1.59
N ALA A 106 -9.55 6.07 -0.91
CA ALA A 106 -10.95 6.09 -0.50
C ALA A 106 -11.85 6.03 -1.73
N SER A 107 -12.77 5.05 -1.75
CA SER A 107 -13.95 5.13 -2.60
C SER A 107 -14.68 6.45 -2.29
N SER A 108 -15.10 7.12 -3.35
CA SER A 108 -15.44 8.54 -3.44
C SER A 108 -16.61 9.03 -2.57
N THR A 109 -16.42 9.25 -1.27
CA THR A 109 -17.44 9.95 -0.44
C THR A 109 -16.92 11.03 0.50
N SER A 110 -15.60 11.22 0.62
CA SER A 110 -15.04 12.30 1.43
C SER A 110 -13.97 13.04 0.65
N ALA A 111 -14.32 14.24 0.17
CA ALA A 111 -13.47 15.16 -0.56
C ALA A 111 -12.37 15.77 0.33
N ALA A 112 -11.49 14.94 0.87
CA ALA A 112 -10.21 15.37 1.37
C ALA A 112 -9.15 14.64 0.56
N SER A 113 -8.49 15.41 -0.31
CA SER A 113 -7.21 15.10 -0.91
C SER A 113 -6.15 14.98 0.19
N THR A 114 -6.30 14.00 1.07
CA THR A 114 -5.23 13.58 1.94
C THR A 114 -4.26 12.84 1.05
N SER A 115 -3.04 13.36 0.94
CA SER A 115 -1.92 12.57 0.49
C SER A 115 -2.00 11.20 1.15
N THR A 116 -1.86 10.13 0.37
CA THR A 116 -1.70 8.77 0.88
C THR A 116 -0.35 8.71 1.58
N VAL A 117 -0.27 9.29 2.78
CA VAL A 117 0.95 9.33 3.58
C VAL A 117 1.15 7.95 4.12
N ALA A 118 2.17 7.27 3.61
CA ALA A 118 2.64 6.02 4.17
C ALA A 118 3.24 6.26 5.56
N ARG A 119 3.07 5.29 6.44
CA ARG A 119 3.61 5.24 7.79
C ARG A 119 4.55 4.07 7.88
N GLU A 120 5.74 4.31 8.42
CA GLU A 120 6.73 3.27 8.66
C GLU A 120 6.67 2.83 10.13
N LEU A 121 6.73 1.53 10.37
CA LEU A 121 6.87 0.92 11.68
C LEU A 121 8.03 -0.08 11.65
N SER A 122 8.78 -0.12 12.74
CA SER A 122 9.92 -1.02 12.89
C SER A 122 9.51 -2.35 13.55
N LEU A 123 9.52 -3.44 12.79
CA LEU A 123 9.22 -4.78 13.30
C LEU A 123 10.22 -5.24 14.38
N PRO A 124 9.84 -6.21 15.22
CA PRO A 124 10.75 -6.80 16.20
C PRO A 124 12.03 -7.33 15.55
N GLN A 125 13.13 -7.31 16.31
CA GLN A 125 14.39 -7.88 15.87
C GLN A 125 14.30 -9.41 15.84
N THR A 126 14.94 -10.01 14.84
CA THR A 126 14.98 -11.45 14.55
C THR A 126 16.07 -11.67 13.52
N ASP A 127 16.60 -12.89 13.46
CA ASP A 127 17.56 -13.31 12.44
C ASP A 127 16.86 -13.96 11.23
N LEU A 128 15.53 -14.13 11.30
CA LEU A 128 14.70 -14.68 10.24
C LEU A 128 13.98 -13.58 9.44
N ALA A 129 13.62 -13.88 8.20
CA ALA A 129 12.96 -12.92 7.33
C ALA A 129 11.52 -12.65 7.77
N HIS A 130 11.14 -11.37 7.89
CA HIS A 130 9.76 -10.99 8.14
C HIS A 130 8.88 -11.18 6.91
N LYS A 131 7.58 -11.45 7.15
CA LYS A 131 6.56 -11.52 6.11
C LYS A 131 5.31 -10.73 6.48
N ALA A 132 4.64 -10.18 5.48
CA ALA A 132 3.40 -9.42 5.63
C ALA A 132 2.26 -10.27 6.23
N ASP A 133 2.37 -11.60 6.14
CA ASP A 133 1.45 -12.57 6.74
C ASP A 133 1.50 -12.58 8.27
N LEU A 134 2.57 -12.06 8.88
CA LEU A 134 2.74 -11.93 10.33
C LEU A 134 2.41 -10.52 10.84
N VAL A 135 1.70 -9.73 10.02
CA VAL A 135 1.29 -8.37 10.35
C VAL A 135 -0.20 -8.23 10.10
N VAL A 136 -0.91 -7.52 10.99
CA VAL A 136 -2.32 -7.17 10.79
C VAL A 136 -2.57 -5.74 11.21
N LEU A 137 -3.41 -5.05 10.43
CA LEU A 137 -3.92 -3.71 10.73
C LEU A 137 -5.43 -3.76 10.93
N PHE A 138 -5.90 -3.14 12.00
CA PHE A 138 -7.31 -3.11 12.37
C PHE A 138 -7.67 -1.81 13.11
N TYR A 139 -8.94 -1.44 13.12
CA TYR A 139 -9.43 -0.33 13.92
C TYR A 139 -9.94 -0.85 15.26
N THR A 140 -9.54 -0.18 16.34
CA THR A 140 -10.19 -0.29 17.65
C THR A 140 -11.32 0.74 17.75
N ALA A 141 -12.26 0.52 18.67
CA ALA A 141 -13.43 1.39 18.81
C ALA A 141 -13.03 2.83 19.15
N GLY A 142 -13.47 3.79 18.32
CA GLY A 142 -13.16 5.22 18.49
C GLY A 142 -11.81 5.68 17.93
N ALA A 143 -10.99 4.77 17.38
CA ALA A 143 -9.70 5.12 16.82
C ALA A 143 -9.82 5.85 15.47
N GLN A 144 -9.00 6.88 15.28
CA GLN A 144 -8.91 7.63 14.01
C GLN A 144 -7.90 7.00 13.03
N MET A 145 -7.03 6.14 13.52
CA MET A 145 -5.93 5.51 12.81
C MET A 145 -5.90 4.03 13.21
N PRO A 146 -5.60 3.09 12.30
CA PRO A 146 -5.59 1.68 12.69
C PRO A 146 -4.45 1.41 13.68
N SER A 147 -4.70 0.46 14.56
CA SER A 147 -3.68 -0.24 15.33
C SER A 147 -2.97 -1.25 14.45
N CYS A 148 -1.79 -1.70 14.88
CA CYS A 148 -1.01 -2.70 14.17
C CYS A 148 -0.48 -3.74 15.15
N ILE A 149 -0.50 -5.01 14.75
CA ILE A 149 0.31 -6.06 15.37
C ILE A 149 1.28 -6.56 14.32
N GLY A 150 2.55 -6.67 14.69
CA GLY A 150 3.59 -7.34 13.90
C GLY A 150 4.29 -8.37 14.75
N VAL A 151 4.50 -9.56 14.20
CA VAL A 151 5.12 -10.69 14.91
C VAL A 151 6.40 -11.10 14.19
N SER A 152 7.49 -11.29 14.92
CA SER A 152 8.69 -11.90 14.33
C SER A 152 8.44 -13.38 14.02
N PRO A 153 9.19 -13.96 13.07
CA PRO A 153 9.13 -15.40 12.82
C PRO A 153 9.41 -16.25 14.07
N GLU A 154 10.15 -15.72 15.05
CA GLU A 154 10.48 -16.40 16.31
C GLU A 154 9.42 -16.21 17.44
N GLY A 155 8.39 -15.40 17.22
CA GLY A 155 7.28 -15.25 18.18
C GLY A 155 7.35 -14.05 19.11
N THR A 156 8.17 -13.03 18.80
CA THR A 156 8.08 -11.73 19.47
C THR A 156 6.95 -10.93 18.83
N VAL A 157 5.90 -10.65 19.60
CA VAL A 157 4.73 -9.87 19.20
C VAL A 157 4.94 -8.42 19.60
N ARG A 158 4.80 -7.50 18.65
CA ARG A 158 4.76 -6.05 18.90
C ARG A 158 3.42 -5.48 18.54
N TYR A 159 2.84 -4.75 19.48
CA TYR A 159 1.57 -4.05 19.32
C TYR A 159 1.77 -2.53 19.30
N TRP A 160 1.29 -1.88 18.25
CA TRP A 160 1.15 -0.42 18.16
C TRP A 160 -0.32 -0.05 18.33
N PRO A 161 -0.68 0.77 19.34
CA PRO A 161 -2.04 1.29 19.47
C PRO A 161 -2.49 2.10 18.26
N SER A 162 -1.54 2.71 17.54
CA SER A 162 -1.80 3.48 16.32
C SER A 162 -0.58 3.44 15.40
N VAL A 163 -0.79 3.19 14.10
CA VAL A 163 0.27 3.33 13.08
C VAL A 163 0.76 4.78 12.92
N GLY A 164 0.07 5.74 13.57
CA GLY A 164 0.49 7.13 13.59
C GLY A 164 1.61 7.44 14.59
N GLN A 165 1.93 6.50 15.48
CA GLN A 165 2.87 6.70 16.59
C GLN A 165 3.91 5.56 16.61
N GLU A 166 4.91 5.61 15.74
CA GLU A 166 5.91 4.54 15.59
C GLU A 166 6.59 4.14 16.90
N GLY A 167 6.97 5.12 17.73
CA GLY A 167 7.68 4.91 18.98
C GLY A 167 6.81 4.43 20.15
N VAL A 168 5.50 4.28 19.96
CA VAL A 168 4.57 3.84 20.99
C VAL A 168 4.14 2.41 20.69
N TYR A 169 4.78 1.46 21.36
CA TYR A 169 4.48 0.03 21.23
C TYR A 169 4.74 -0.74 22.52
N VAL A 170 4.20 -1.95 22.57
CA VAL A 170 4.49 -2.95 23.62
C VAL A 170 4.93 -4.24 22.95
N ASP A 171 5.93 -4.89 23.53
CA ASP A 171 6.44 -6.19 23.09
C ASP A 171 6.07 -7.30 24.08
N VAL A 172 5.70 -8.46 23.56
CA VAL A 172 5.42 -9.68 24.32
C VAL A 172 6.01 -10.87 23.56
N SER A 173 6.64 -11.81 24.26
CA SER A 173 7.10 -13.07 23.67
C SER A 173 6.03 -14.15 23.79
N CYS A 174 5.80 -14.92 22.73
CA CYS A 174 4.94 -16.11 22.76
C CYS A 174 5.63 -17.37 23.28
N GLU A 175 6.95 -17.33 23.57
CA GLU A 175 7.73 -18.47 24.08
C GLU A 175 7.53 -19.76 23.27
N LEU A 176 7.70 -19.69 21.95
CA LEU A 176 7.34 -20.76 21.01
C LEU A 176 8.26 -21.99 21.03
N ALA A 177 9.18 -22.11 21.99
CA ALA A 177 10.12 -23.23 22.13
C ALA A 177 10.87 -23.61 20.83
N GLY A 178 11.18 -22.63 19.99
CA GLY A 178 11.86 -22.81 18.69
C GLY A 178 10.93 -23.08 17.51
N GLN A 179 9.61 -23.05 17.69
CA GLN A 179 8.65 -23.05 16.57
C GLN A 179 8.63 -21.68 15.89
N GLU A 180 8.38 -21.69 14.59
CA GLU A 180 8.30 -20.47 13.78
C GLU A 180 6.84 -20.07 13.52
N CYS A 181 6.59 -18.77 13.56
CA CYS A 181 5.32 -18.16 13.20
C CYS A 181 5.06 -18.27 11.70
N GLU A 182 3.87 -18.75 11.33
CA GLU A 182 3.48 -18.91 9.92
C GLU A 182 2.51 -17.83 9.45
N LYS A 183 1.45 -17.56 10.21
CA LYS A 183 0.41 -16.63 9.77
C LYS A 183 -0.36 -16.03 10.93
N LEU A 184 -0.60 -14.73 10.84
CA LEU A 184 -1.56 -14.01 11.65
C LEU A 184 -2.94 -14.03 10.96
N GLY A 185 -3.98 -14.32 11.74
CA GLY A 185 -5.36 -14.19 11.33
C GLY A 185 -5.84 -12.74 11.30
N ASP A 186 -7.07 -12.56 10.83
CA ASP A 186 -7.74 -11.27 10.91
C ASP A 186 -8.10 -10.92 12.36
N TYR A 187 -8.21 -9.62 12.63
CA TYR A 187 -8.68 -9.14 13.92
C TYR A 187 -10.16 -9.43 14.14
N THR A 188 -10.46 -10.00 15.30
CA THR A 188 -11.83 -10.18 15.80
C THR A 188 -11.94 -9.59 17.21
N PRO A 189 -13.17 -9.30 17.70
CA PRO A 189 -13.37 -8.86 19.09
C PRO A 189 -12.85 -9.85 20.14
N GLU A 190 -12.73 -11.14 19.79
CA GLU A 190 -12.27 -12.22 20.66
C GLU A 190 -10.73 -12.37 20.66
N GLY A 191 -10.05 -11.64 19.77
CA GLY A 191 -8.61 -11.66 19.60
C GLY A 191 -8.16 -11.94 18.17
N ILE A 192 -6.88 -12.23 18.05
CA ILE A 192 -6.21 -12.59 16.80
C ILE A 192 -5.52 -13.93 16.99
N VAL A 193 -5.67 -14.78 15.99
CA VAL A 193 -5.06 -16.11 15.99
C VAL A 193 -3.69 -16.06 15.31
N LEU A 194 -2.65 -16.52 15.98
CA LEU A 194 -1.32 -16.74 15.41
C LEU A 194 -1.11 -18.24 15.21
N ALA A 195 -0.90 -18.66 13.96
CA ALA A 195 -0.56 -20.03 13.61
C ALA A 195 0.95 -20.19 13.42
N THR A 196 1.50 -21.32 13.85
CA THR A 196 2.91 -21.69 13.63
C THR A 196 3.06 -22.69 12.50
N THR A 197 4.30 -22.90 12.04
CA THR A 197 4.67 -23.90 11.02
C THR A 197 4.40 -25.34 11.47
N THR A 198 4.23 -25.56 12.78
CA THR A 198 3.95 -26.88 13.38
C THR A 198 2.47 -27.11 13.70
N CYS A 199 1.59 -26.26 13.15
CA CYS A 199 0.14 -26.29 13.39
C CYS A 199 -0.26 -26.07 14.86
N THR A 200 0.60 -25.44 15.66
CA THR A 200 0.19 -24.88 16.96
C THR A 200 -0.43 -23.51 16.74
N VAL A 201 -1.28 -23.10 17.69
CA VAL A 201 -2.06 -21.88 17.59
C VAL A 201 -2.01 -21.13 18.91
N VAL A 202 -1.76 -19.82 18.84
CA VAL A 202 -1.72 -18.90 19.97
C VAL A 202 -2.81 -17.83 19.78
N LEU A 203 -3.57 -17.53 20.84
CA LEU A 203 -4.54 -16.44 20.84
C LEU A 203 -3.89 -15.17 21.40
N LEU A 204 -3.86 -14.11 20.60
CA LEU A 204 -3.34 -12.79 20.96
C LEU A 204 -4.50 -11.85 21.26
N ASN A 205 -4.50 -11.26 22.45
CA ASN A 205 -5.53 -10.34 22.91
C ASN A 205 -4.94 -9.00 23.34
N PRO A 206 -4.99 -7.97 22.48
CA PRO A 206 -4.63 -6.61 22.87
C PRO A 206 -5.66 -6.08 23.88
N THR A 207 -5.23 -5.86 25.12
CA THR A 207 -6.08 -5.29 26.18
C THR A 207 -5.53 -3.95 26.64
N GLU A 208 -6.39 -2.94 26.74
CA GLU A 208 -6.05 -1.72 27.46
C GLU A 208 -6.15 -1.98 28.97
N VAL A 209 -5.03 -1.92 29.68
CA VAL A 209 -5.01 -2.02 31.14
C VAL A 209 -5.22 -0.61 31.70
N GLY A 210 -6.47 -0.25 31.99
CA GLY A 210 -6.82 0.96 32.75
C GLY A 210 -7.89 1.84 32.10
N LYS A 211 -9.10 1.80 32.66
CA LYS A 211 -10.03 2.93 32.73
C LYS A 211 -10.26 3.26 34.19
#